data_AF-A0A3M1EW22-F1
#
_entry.id   AF-A0A3M1EW22-F1
#
_cell.length_a   1.000
_cell.length_b   1.000
_cell.length_c   1.000
_cell.angle_alpha   90.00
_cell.angle_beta   90.00
_cell.angle_gamma   90.00
#
_symmetry.space_group_name_H-M   'P 1'
#
loop_
_entity.id
_entity.type
_entity.pdbx_description
1 polymer ?
#
loop_
_entity_poly.entity_id
_entity_poly.type
_entity_poly.pdbx_seq_one_letter_code
_entity_poly.pdbx_strand_id
1 'polypeptide(L)'
;AVARYAPRALILAADTVVTLDGDVLGKPATPAEARAMLTRLRGRTHRVLSAVTVLHAESNRRYTTLSDTAVLMRPYTPAEVDAYIATGDPFDKAGGYAIQHPQFSPVARIEGCYAGVVGFPVGHVAEALAHFGVTFPPLAPLCAAFTGKPCCLATT
;
A
#
# COMPACT_ATOMS: atom_id res chain seq x y z
N ALA A 1 12.08 17.60 9.00
CA ALA A 1 13.34 16.88 8.71
C ALA A 1 13.77 16.98 7.24
N VAL A 2 12.90 16.78 6.24
CA VAL A 2 13.24 16.95 4.80
C VAL A 2 13.15 18.42 4.34
N ALA A 3 12.11 19.14 4.75
CA ALA A 3 11.85 20.52 4.30
C ALA A 3 13.00 21.51 4.54
N ARG A 4 13.81 21.29 5.59
CA ARG A 4 14.99 22.11 5.89
C ARG A 4 16.06 22.07 4.80
N TYR A 5 16.08 21.02 3.98
CA TYR A 5 17.05 20.83 2.90
C TYR A 5 16.51 21.26 1.53
N ALA A 6 15.20 21.54 1.42
CA ALA A 6 14.54 21.89 0.18
C ALA A 6 13.43 22.93 0.42
N PRO A 7 13.80 24.16 0.83
CA PRO A 7 12.84 25.15 1.35
C PRO A 7 11.85 25.68 0.30
N ARG A 8 12.12 25.44 -0.99
CA ARG A 8 11.28 25.88 -2.12
C ARG A 8 10.65 24.72 -2.90
N ALA A 9 10.71 23.50 -2.35
CA ALA A 9 10.20 22.31 -3.01
C ALA A 9 8.76 21.96 -2.60
N LEU A 10 8.09 21.21 -3.48
CA LEU A 10 6.99 20.35 -3.08
C LEU A 10 7.58 19.05 -2.53
N ILE A 11 7.15 18.66 -1.34
CA ILE A 11 7.61 17.45 -0.65
C ILE A 11 6.44 16.48 -0.63
N LEU A 12 6.63 15.34 -1.29
CA LEU A 12 5.69 14.23 -1.26
C LEU A 12 6.11 13.23 -0.18
N ALA A 13 5.16 12.85 0.67
CA ALA A 13 5.32 11.77 1.63
C ALA A 13 4.16 10.78 1.49
N ALA A 14 4.44 9.50 1.67
CA ALA A 14 3.43 8.46 1.73
C ALA A 14 3.73 7.53 2.91
N ASP A 15 2.67 7.03 3.54
CA ASP A 15 2.75 6.01 4.57
C ASP A 15 1.63 4.98 4.36
N THR A 16 1.86 3.74 4.77
CA THR A 16 0.90 2.65 4.56
C THR A 16 0.74 1.79 5.80
N VAL A 17 -0.52 1.58 6.17
CA VAL A 17 -0.92 0.79 7.33
C VAL A 17 -1.84 -0.35 6.89
N VAL A 18 -1.64 -1.52 7.48
CA VAL A 18 -2.53 -2.69 7.33
C VAL A 18 -3.36 -2.82 8.60
N THR A 19 -4.68 -2.96 8.48
CA THR A 19 -5.57 -3.13 9.63
C THR A 19 -6.54 -4.29 9.47
N LEU A 20 -6.82 -5.00 10.55
CA LEU A 20 -7.81 -6.08 10.62
C LEU A 20 -8.62 -5.91 11.91
N ASP A 21 -9.95 -5.81 11.80
CA ASP A 21 -10.86 -5.62 12.94
C ASP A 21 -10.53 -4.41 13.85
N GLY A 22 -9.92 -3.37 13.27
CA GLY A 22 -9.46 -2.17 14.01
C GLY A 22 -8.04 -2.26 14.56
N ASP A 23 -7.40 -3.44 14.56
CA ASP A 23 -6.01 -3.59 14.96
C ASP A 23 -5.06 -3.21 13.83
N VAL A 24 -4.02 -2.43 14.14
CA VAL A 24 -2.89 -2.18 13.23
C VAL A 24 -1.96 -3.38 13.22
N LEU A 25 -1.72 -3.94 12.04
CA LEU A 25 -0.76 -5.02 11.81
C LEU A 25 0.57 -4.44 11.32
N GLY A 26 1.54 -4.37 12.24
CA GLY A 26 2.91 -3.95 11.94
C GLY A 26 3.70 -5.01 11.17
N LYS A 27 5.03 -4.87 11.19
CA LYS A 27 5.95 -5.87 10.65
C LYS A 27 6.15 -6.99 11.68
N PRO A 28 6.10 -8.27 11.31
CA PRO A 28 6.41 -9.34 12.26
C PRO A 28 7.91 -9.32 12.59
N ALA A 29 8.26 -9.39 13.87
CA ALA A 29 9.64 -9.48 14.35
C ALA A 29 10.16 -10.92 14.35
N THR A 30 9.26 -11.92 14.36
CA THR A 30 9.61 -13.34 14.44
C THR A 30 8.79 -14.19 13.48
N PRO A 31 9.28 -15.40 13.10
CA PRO A 31 8.50 -16.38 12.34
C PRO A 31 7.15 -16.73 12.99
N ALA A 32 7.11 -16.77 14.33
CA ALA A 32 5.87 -17.06 15.07
C ALA A 32 4.84 -15.93 14.91
N GLU A 33 5.28 -14.68 14.99
CA GLU A 33 4.44 -13.51 14.74
C GLU A 33 3.95 -13.47 13.28
N ALA A 34 4.82 -13.71 12.31
CA ALA A 34 4.45 -13.77 10.89
C ALA A 34 3.35 -14.80 10.65
N ARG A 35 3.51 -16.00 11.21
CA ARG A 35 2.50 -17.06 11.14
C ARG A 35 1.19 -16.66 11.79
N ALA A 36 1.23 -16.05 12.97
CA ALA A 36 0.03 -15.60 13.66
C ALA A 36 -0.73 -14.54 12.85
N MET A 37 -0.02 -13.56 12.27
CA MET A 37 -0.61 -12.54 11.39
C MET A 37 -1.25 -13.18 10.14
N LEU A 38 -0.53 -14.04 9.44
CA LEU A 38 -1.04 -14.72 8.24
C LEU A 38 -2.22 -15.63 8.55
N THR A 39 -2.19 -16.39 9.65
CA THR A 39 -3.35 -17.20 10.06
C THR A 39 -4.57 -16.32 10.38
N ARG A 40 -4.39 -15.15 11.02
CA ARG A 40 -5.49 -14.21 11.27
C ARG A 40 -6.09 -13.63 9.99
N LEU A 41 -5.25 -13.37 8.99
CA LEU A 41 -5.65 -12.75 7.72
C LEU A 41 -6.30 -13.74 6.73
N ARG A 42 -5.94 -15.03 6.82
CA ARG A 42 -6.37 -16.09 5.89
C ARG A 42 -7.88 -16.12 5.67
N GLY A 43 -8.30 -16.04 4.41
CA GLY A 43 -9.71 -16.11 4.02
C GLY A 43 -10.57 -14.93 4.48
N ARG A 44 -9.97 -13.86 5.02
CA ARG A 44 -10.67 -12.68 5.54
C ARG A 44 -10.35 -11.45 4.72
N THR A 45 -11.24 -10.46 4.82
CA THR A 45 -11.01 -9.12 4.28
C THR A 45 -10.39 -8.24 5.34
N HIS A 46 -9.31 -7.57 5.00
CA HIS A 46 -8.66 -6.54 5.82
C HIS A 46 -8.56 -5.23 5.03
N ARG A 47 -8.14 -4.13 5.69
CA ARG A 47 -7.98 -2.82 5.04
C ARG A 47 -6.50 -2.48 4.91
N VAL A 48 -6.13 -1.94 3.75
CA VAL A 48 -4.82 -1.33 3.53
C VAL A 48 -5.04 0.16 3.24
N LEU A 49 -4.48 0.98 4.11
CA LEU A 49 -4.66 2.41 4.16
C LEU A 49 -3.35 3.07 3.75
N SER A 50 -3.34 3.76 2.61
CA SER A 50 -2.16 4.48 2.14
C SER A 50 -2.45 5.97 2.06
N ALA A 51 -1.86 6.72 2.99
CA ALA A 51 -1.98 8.16 3.03
C ALA A 51 -0.89 8.81 2.18
N VAL A 52 -1.25 9.85 1.44
CA VAL A 52 -0.31 10.68 0.67
C VAL A 52 -0.44 12.11 1.13
N THR A 53 0.69 12.75 1.42
CA THR A 53 0.74 14.17 1.77
C THR A 53 1.71 14.92 0.85
N VAL A 54 1.25 16.04 0.31
CA VAL A 54 2.11 17.03 -0.36
C VAL A 54 2.24 18.25 0.54
N LEU A 55 3.48 18.66 0.81
CA LEU A 55 3.82 19.88 1.54
C LEU A 55 4.57 20.83 0.61
N HIS A 56 4.05 22.06 0.46
CA HIS A 56 4.82 23.16 -0.11
C HIS A 56 5.68 23.77 0.99
N ALA A 57 6.99 23.55 0.92
CA ALA A 57 7.92 23.88 2.00
C ALA A 57 7.96 25.38 2.31
N GLU A 58 7.86 26.23 1.28
CA GLU A 58 7.98 27.69 1.42
C GLU A 58 6.76 28.28 2.13
N SER A 59 5.55 27.88 1.73
CA SER A 59 4.31 28.43 2.27
C SER A 59 3.69 27.60 3.40
N ASN A 60 4.30 26.45 3.75
CA ASN A 60 3.77 25.45 4.70
C ASN A 60 2.33 24.96 4.38
N ARG A 61 1.87 25.12 3.13
CA ARG A 61 0.58 24.60 2.67
C ARG A 61 0.70 23.09 2.52
N ARG A 62 -0.30 22.35 3.00
CA ARG A 62 -0.33 20.88 2.92
C ARG A 62 -1.66 20.40 2.36
N TYR A 63 -1.61 19.29 1.64
CA TYR A 63 -2.79 18.52 1.24
C TYR A 63 -2.53 17.05 1.53
N THR A 64 -3.51 16.37 2.13
CA THR A 64 -3.44 14.95 2.47
C THR A 64 -4.67 14.25 1.94
N THR A 65 -4.48 13.12 1.29
CA THR A 65 -5.54 12.24 0.78
C THR A 65 -5.22 10.78 1.15
N LEU A 66 -6.24 9.92 1.14
CA LEU A 66 -6.16 8.55 1.66
C LEU A 66 -6.73 7.55 0.66
N SER A 67 -5.89 6.62 0.22
CA SER A 67 -6.33 5.42 -0.50
C SER A 67 -6.70 4.34 0.51
N ASP A 68 -7.98 4.00 0.57
CA ASP A 68 -8.48 2.92 1.42
C ASP A 68 -8.94 1.73 0.58
N THR A 69 -8.27 0.58 0.76
CA THR A 69 -8.46 -0.60 -0.09
C THR A 69 -8.82 -1.82 0.75
N ALA A 70 -9.94 -2.48 0.41
CA ALA A 70 -10.28 -3.80 0.93
C ALA A 70 -9.48 -4.87 0.20
N VAL A 71 -8.87 -5.77 0.97
CA VAL A 71 -8.07 -6.89 0.44
C VAL A 71 -8.61 -8.17 1.04
N LEU A 72 -9.16 -9.05 0.20
CA LEU A 72 -9.57 -10.39 0.58
C LEU A 72 -8.40 -11.35 0.37
N MET A 73 -7.98 -12.02 1.44
CA MET A 73 -6.91 -13.01 1.38
C MET A 73 -7.41 -14.37 0.91
N ARG A 74 -6.57 -15.11 0.18
CA ARG A 74 -6.85 -16.50 -0.19
C ARG A 74 -6.94 -17.40 1.05
N PRO A 75 -7.63 -18.55 0.96
CA PRO A 75 -7.59 -19.58 1.98
C PRO A 75 -6.33 -20.45 1.84
N TYR A 76 -5.13 -19.86 1.92
CA TYR A 76 -3.87 -20.61 1.82
C TYR A 76 -3.68 -21.60 2.97
N THR A 77 -2.90 -22.64 2.74
CA THR A 77 -2.61 -23.72 3.69
C THR A 77 -1.53 -23.33 4.71
N PRO A 78 -1.41 -24.04 5.84
CA PRO A 78 -0.26 -23.89 6.75
C PRO A 78 1.08 -24.10 6.03
N ALA A 79 1.19 -25.07 5.13
CA ALA A 79 2.41 -25.35 4.37
C ALA A 79 2.82 -24.19 3.45
N GLU A 80 1.87 -23.52 2.80
CA GLU A 80 2.15 -22.31 2.03
C GLU A 80 2.66 -21.16 2.92
N VAL A 81 2.11 -21.01 4.13
CA VAL A 81 2.60 -20.03 5.12
C VAL A 81 4.02 -20.34 5.56
N ASP A 82 4.31 -21.61 5.86
CA ASP A 82 5.66 -22.07 6.20
C ASP A 82 6.68 -21.76 5.11
N ALA A 83 6.34 -22.13 3.87
CA ALA A 83 7.19 -21.89 2.72
C ALA A 83 7.43 -20.39 2.48
N TYR A 84 6.41 -19.56 2.64
CA TYR A 84 6.53 -18.11 2.51
C TYR A 84 7.38 -17.48 3.63
N ILE A 85 7.21 -17.92 4.88
CA ILE A 85 8.04 -17.43 6.00
C ILE A 85 9.51 -17.78 5.79
N ALA A 86 9.79 -18.95 5.22
CA ALA A 86 11.15 -19.39 4.91
C ALA A 86 11.86 -18.52 3.85
N THR A 87 11.14 -17.73 3.05
CA THR A 87 11.78 -16.81 2.09
C THR A 87 12.37 -15.57 2.76
N GLY A 88 11.91 -15.22 3.96
CA GLY A 88 12.30 -14.00 4.67
C GLY A 88 11.50 -12.76 4.26
N ASP A 89 10.74 -12.83 3.17
CA ASP A 89 9.93 -11.72 2.65
C ASP A 89 8.91 -11.13 3.65
N PRO A 90 8.30 -11.88 4.60
CA PRO A 90 7.34 -11.28 5.53
C PRO A 90 7.89 -10.19 6.43
N PHE A 91 9.19 -10.24 6.77
CA PHE A 91 9.74 -9.51 7.92
C PHE A 91 9.90 -7.99 7.69
N ASP A 92 9.88 -7.53 6.44
CA ASP A 92 9.92 -6.09 6.13
C ASP A 92 8.53 -5.53 5.76
N LYS A 93 7.46 -6.34 5.80
CA LYS A 93 6.11 -5.99 5.34
C LYS A 93 5.11 -5.87 6.50
N ALA A 94 4.36 -4.77 6.51
CA ALA A 94 3.22 -4.63 7.41
C ALA A 94 2.18 -5.71 7.10
N GLY A 95 1.61 -6.34 8.13
CA GLY A 95 0.72 -7.49 7.99
C GLY A 95 1.42 -8.80 7.60
N GLY A 96 2.76 -8.79 7.46
CA GLY A 96 3.55 -9.99 7.18
C GLY A 96 3.31 -10.59 5.80
N TYR A 97 2.85 -9.82 4.81
CA TYR A 97 2.68 -10.31 3.44
C TYR A 97 3.05 -9.27 2.38
N ALA A 98 3.53 -9.75 1.23
CA ALA A 98 3.69 -8.96 0.01
C ALA A 98 2.64 -9.37 -1.02
N ILE A 99 1.79 -8.43 -1.45
CA ILE A 99 0.78 -8.66 -2.49
C ILE A 99 1.39 -9.11 -3.84
N GLN A 100 2.65 -8.73 -4.10
CA GLN A 100 3.38 -9.04 -5.32
C GLN A 100 4.06 -10.41 -5.31
N HIS A 101 4.02 -11.14 -4.18
CA HIS A 101 4.79 -12.37 -4.06
C HIS A 101 4.25 -13.45 -5.02
N PRO A 102 5.04 -13.90 -6.01
CA PRO A 102 4.53 -14.70 -7.12
C PRO A 102 4.09 -16.10 -6.70
N GLN A 103 4.81 -16.74 -5.78
CA GLN A 103 4.51 -18.12 -5.36
C GLN A 103 3.41 -18.16 -4.30
N PHE A 104 3.58 -17.43 -3.18
CA PHE A 104 2.58 -17.37 -2.12
C PHE A 104 1.24 -16.79 -2.60
N SER A 105 1.27 -15.77 -3.46
CA SER A 105 0.09 -15.13 -4.08
C SER A 105 -1.07 -14.96 -3.08
N PRO A 106 -0.88 -14.15 -2.03
CA PRO A 106 -1.74 -14.20 -0.85
C PRO A 106 -3.17 -13.71 -1.06
N VAL A 107 -3.41 -12.93 -2.11
CA VAL A 107 -4.65 -12.14 -2.29
C VAL A 107 -5.60 -12.81 -3.27
N ALA A 108 -6.86 -12.98 -2.87
CA ALA A 108 -7.93 -13.49 -3.71
C ALA A 108 -8.63 -12.37 -4.49
N ARG A 109 -8.89 -11.23 -3.84
CA ARG A 109 -9.60 -10.09 -4.44
C ARG A 109 -9.19 -8.76 -3.80
N ILE A 110 -9.28 -7.69 -4.57
CA ILE A 110 -9.02 -6.32 -4.15
C ILE A 110 -10.20 -5.46 -4.55
N GLU A 111 -10.65 -4.62 -3.63
CA GLU A 111 -11.69 -3.62 -3.84
C GLU A 111 -11.08 -2.26 -3.45
N GLY A 112 -10.56 -1.54 -4.45
CA GLY A 112 -9.80 -0.32 -4.26
C GLY A 112 -8.55 -0.30 -5.15
N CYS A 113 -7.44 0.21 -4.63
CA CYS A 113 -6.26 0.50 -5.42
C CYS A 113 -5.08 -0.45 -5.16
N TYR A 114 -4.72 -1.26 -6.17
CA TYR A 114 -3.55 -2.13 -6.11
C TYR A 114 -2.25 -1.36 -5.81
N ALA A 115 -2.02 -0.24 -6.49
CA ALA A 115 -0.85 0.61 -6.24
C ALA A 115 -0.87 1.19 -4.81
N GLY A 116 -2.06 1.44 -4.26
CA GLY A 116 -2.24 1.76 -2.84
C GLY A 116 -1.75 0.63 -1.95
N VAL A 117 -2.19 -0.61 -2.18
CA VAL A 117 -1.72 -1.78 -1.41
C VAL A 117 -0.20 -1.98 -1.47
N VAL A 118 0.43 -1.66 -2.61
CA VAL A 118 1.90 -1.68 -2.75
C VAL A 118 2.59 -0.58 -1.92
N GLY A 119 1.88 0.51 -1.61
CA GLY A 119 2.32 1.60 -0.75
C GLY A 119 2.41 2.96 -1.44
N PHE A 120 2.04 3.06 -2.71
CA PHE A 120 2.12 4.31 -3.48
C PHE A 120 0.91 4.48 -4.43
N PRO A 121 -0.22 5.02 -3.92
CA PRO A 121 -1.45 5.16 -4.68
C PRO A 121 -1.33 6.30 -5.71
N VAL A 122 -0.89 5.98 -6.93
CA VAL A 122 -0.59 6.93 -8.01
C VAL A 122 -1.71 7.95 -8.27
N GLY A 123 -2.97 7.51 -8.21
CA GLY A 123 -4.12 8.41 -8.36
C GLY A 123 -4.21 9.49 -7.28
N HIS A 124 -3.99 9.10 -6.03
CA HIS A 124 -4.01 9.98 -4.87
C HIS A 124 -2.78 10.90 -4.85
N VAL A 125 -1.64 10.43 -5.35
CA VAL A 125 -0.44 11.26 -5.58
C VAL A 125 -0.74 12.35 -6.60
N ALA A 126 -1.36 12.00 -7.73
CA ALA A 126 -1.71 12.97 -8.76
C ALA A 126 -2.74 13.99 -8.27
N GLU A 127 -3.78 13.52 -7.57
CA GLU A 127 -4.76 14.38 -6.90
C GLU A 127 -4.08 15.37 -5.95
N ALA A 128 -3.20 14.89 -5.07
CA ALA A 128 -2.53 15.75 -4.10
C ALA A 128 -1.61 16.79 -4.75
N LEU A 129 -0.93 16.42 -5.83
CA LEU A 129 -0.05 17.32 -6.58
C LEU A 129 -0.82 18.35 -7.40
N ALA A 130 -2.03 18.02 -7.87
CA ALA A 130 -2.90 18.96 -8.58
C ALA A 130 -3.29 20.18 -7.73
N HIS A 131 -3.44 20.02 -6.42
CA HIS A 131 -3.67 21.14 -5.47
C HIS A 131 -2.53 22.18 -5.41
N PHE A 132 -1.38 21.84 -5.98
CA PHE A 132 -0.20 22.70 -6.12
C PHE A 132 0.13 23.03 -7.59
N GLY A 133 -0.81 22.80 -8.50
CA GLY A 133 -0.67 23.16 -9.93
C GLY A 133 0.17 22.20 -10.75
N VAL A 134 0.52 21.02 -10.23
CA VAL A 134 1.25 20.00 -10.97
C VAL A 134 0.24 19.07 -11.64
N THR A 135 0.30 18.97 -12.97
CA THR A 135 -0.59 18.14 -13.77
C THR A 135 0.16 16.99 -14.42
N PHE A 136 -0.58 15.92 -14.72
CA PHE A 136 -0.05 14.70 -15.33
C PHE A 136 -0.85 14.34 -16.59
N PRO A 137 -0.24 13.62 -17.55
CA PRO A 137 -1.00 12.94 -18.58
C PRO A 137 -1.91 11.85 -17.96
N PRO A 138 -2.85 11.27 -18.72
CA PRO A 138 -3.69 10.18 -18.23
C PRO A 138 -2.86 9.03 -17.60
N LEU A 139 -3.03 8.83 -16.29
CA LEU A 139 -2.19 7.91 -15.51
C LEU A 139 -2.70 6.46 -15.50
N ALA A 140 -3.99 6.24 -15.78
CA ALA A 140 -4.57 4.91 -15.70
C ALA A 140 -3.87 3.87 -16.61
N PRO A 141 -3.54 4.18 -17.89
CA PRO A 141 -2.82 3.26 -18.76
C PRO A 141 -1.39 2.98 -18.27
N LEU A 142 -0.70 4.01 -17.78
CA LEU A 142 0.68 3.91 -17.27
C LEU A 142 0.73 3.06 -15.99
N CYS A 143 -0.20 3.30 -15.07
CA CYS A 143 -0.33 2.51 -13.85
C CYS A 143 -0.64 1.04 -14.16
N ALA A 144 -1.52 0.78 -15.12
CA ALA A 144 -1.84 -0.58 -15.52
C ALA A 144 -0.64 -1.30 -16.15
N ALA A 145 0.10 -0.62 -17.03
CA ALA A 145 1.31 -1.15 -17.65
C ALA A 145 2.40 -1.46 -16.62
N PHE A 146 2.61 -0.59 -15.62
CA PHE A 146 3.65 -0.77 -14.60
C PHE A 146 3.29 -1.85 -13.57
N THR A 147 2.03 -1.89 -13.13
CA THR A 147 1.59 -2.84 -12.08
C THR A 147 1.20 -4.21 -12.63
N GLY A 148 0.90 -4.31 -13.93
CA GLY A 148 0.30 -5.49 -14.53
C GLY A 148 -1.13 -5.77 -14.02
N LYS A 149 -1.78 -4.78 -13.41
CA LYS A 149 -3.13 -4.89 -12.82
C LYS A 149 -4.03 -3.77 -13.35
N PRO A 150 -5.36 -3.97 -13.41
CA PRO A 150 -6.30 -2.89 -13.69
C PRO A 150 -6.07 -1.71 -12.73
N CYS A 151 -6.02 -0.49 -13.29
CA CYS A 151 -5.81 0.70 -12.49
C CYS A 151 -7.11 1.15 -11.81
N CYS A 152 -7.01 1.53 -10.54
CA CYS A 152 -8.11 2.10 -9.76
C CYS A 152 -8.62 3.46 -10.29
N LEU A 153 -7.87 4.11 -11.18
CA LEU A 153 -8.28 5.34 -11.88
C LEU A 153 -9.11 5.07 -13.14
N ALA A 154 -9.14 3.82 -13.64
CA ALA A 154 -9.91 3.47 -14.83
C ALA A 154 -11.39 3.15 -14.50
N THR A 155 -11.76 3.19 -13.22
CA THR A 155 -13.09 2.82 -12.70
C THR A 155 -13.92 4.03 -12.29
N THR A 156 -13.48 5.24 -12.62
CA THR A 156 -14.19 6.51 -12.50
C THR A 156 -14.66 7.04 -13.84
#